data_AF-A0A101HZ84-F1
#
_entry.id   AF-A0A101HZ84-F1
#
_cell.length_a   1.000
_cell.length_b   1.000
_cell.length_c   1.000
_cell.angle_alpha   90.00
_cell.angle_beta   90.00
_cell.angle_gamma   90.00
#
_symmetry.space_group_name_H-M   'P 1'
#
loop_
_entity.id
_entity.type
_entity.pdbx_description
1 polymer ?
#
loop_
_entity_poly.entity_id
_entity_poly.type
_entity_poly.pdbx_seq_one_letter_code
_entity_poly.pdbx_strand_id
1 'polypeptide(L)' 'MSRIERFREKLKECNLEGFVLYNMEASNRSGSWYLSGFSGSFSVLIVTPKDEYIVTDS' A
#
# COMPACT_ATOMS: atom_id res chain seq x y z
N MET A 1 -13.45 -0.89 -10.59
CA MET A 1 -12.24 -0.29 -10.00
C MET A 1 -11.87 -1.04 -8.74
N SER A 2 -10.62 -1.49 -8.63
CA SER A 2 -10.05 -2.10 -7.42
C SER A 2 -9.78 -1.05 -6.33
N ARG A 3 -9.55 -1.49 -5.09
CA ARG A 3 -9.22 -0.58 -3.96
C ARG A 3 -7.94 0.20 -4.23
N ILE A 4 -6.94 -0.44 -4.84
CA ILE A 4 -5.66 0.18 -5.17
C ILE A 4 -5.82 1.23 -6.29
N GLU A 5 -6.66 0.98 -7.29
CA GLU A 5 -6.95 1.96 -8.36
C GLU A 5 -7.59 3.22 -7.78
N ARG A 6 -8.60 3.08 -6.92
CA ARG A 6 -9.22 4.23 -6.24
C ARG A 6 -8.24 4.99 -5.34
N PHE A 7 -7.32 4.27 -4.70
CA PHE A 7 -6.28 4.90 -3.88
C PHE A 7 -5.30 5.70 -4.75
N ARG A 8 -4.91 5.18 -5.92
CA ARG A 8 -4.07 5.91 -6.89
C ARG A 8 -4.73 7.17 -7.41
N GLU A 9 -6.04 7.15 -7.67
CA GLU A 9 -6.76 8.37 -8.04
C GLU A 9 -6.65 9.45 -6.95
N LYS A 10 -6.76 9.05 -5.68
CA LYS A 10 -6.57 9.98 -4.55
C LYS A 10 -5.14 10.54 -4.48
N LEU A 11 -4.12 9.73 -4.78
CA LEU A 11 -2.75 10.25 -4.88
C LEU A 11 -2.63 11.34 -5.94
N LYS A 12 -3.22 11.12 -7.13
CA LYS A 12 -3.24 12.11 -8.22
C LYS A 12 -3.98 13.39 -7.82
N GLU A 13 -5.15 13.27 -7.20
CA GLU A 13 -5.92 14.43 -6.70
C GLU A 13 -5.12 15.27 -5.70
N CYS A 14 -4.26 14.65 -4.91
CA CYS A 14 -3.39 15.31 -3.93
C CYS A 14 -2.05 15.79 -4.50
N ASN A 15 -1.78 15.64 -5.81
CA ASN A 15 -0.46 15.86 -6.42
C ASN A 15 0.68 15.09 -5.72
N LEU A 16 0.41 13.84 -5.31
CA LEU A 16 1.38 12.95 -4.69
C LEU A 16 1.90 11.92 -5.71
N GLU A 17 3.22 11.85 -5.84
CA GLU A 17 3.90 10.89 -6.73
C GLU A 17 4.11 9.51 -6.08
N GLY A 18 3.86 9.39 -4.77
CA GLY A 18 4.03 8.14 -4.06
C GLY A 18 3.46 8.15 -2.64
N PHE A 19 3.22 6.96 -2.12
CA PHE A 19 2.78 6.70 -0.77
C PHE A 19 3.46 5.43 -0.24
N VAL A 20 3.86 5.46 1.02
CA VAL A 20 4.45 4.32 1.72
C VAL A 20 3.58 3.95 2.90
N LEU A 21 3.14 2.69 2.93
CA LEU A 21 2.52 2.09 4.10
C LEU A 21 3.49 1.08 4.71
N TYR A 22 3.82 1.32 5.97
CA TYR A 22 4.66 0.44 6.76
C TYR A 22 3.82 -0.37 7.74
N ASN A 23 4.04 -1.68 7.75
CA ASN A 23 3.48 -2.64 8.68
C ASN A 23 4.63 -3.44 9.29
N MET A 24 4.78 -3.37 10.61
CA MET A 24 5.78 -4.13 11.36
C MET A 24 5.12 -4.66 12.60
N GLU A 25 5.31 -5.94 12.88
CA GLU A 25 4.65 -6.62 14.00
C GLU A 25 3.13 -6.38 14.02
N ALA A 26 2.51 -6.43 12.84
CA ALA A 26 1.08 -6.19 12.63
C ALA A 26 0.56 -4.77 12.97
N SER A 27 1.44 -3.79 13.17
CA SER A 27 1.07 -2.40 13.48
C SER A 27 0.13 -1.74 12.46
N ASN A 28 0.18 -2.18 11.21
CA ASN A 28 -0.71 -1.70 10.14
C ASN A 28 -1.18 -2.83 9.22
N ARG A 29 -1.42 -4.01 9.80
CA ARG A 29 -1.86 -5.20 9.06
C ARG A 29 -3.14 -4.94 8.27
N SER A 30 -4.08 -4.22 8.87
CA SER A 30 -5.35 -3.88 8.22
C SER A 30 -5.16 -3.02 6.98
N GLY A 31 -4.30 -1.99 7.03
CA GLY A 31 -4.02 -1.13 5.89
C GLY A 31 -3.26 -1.86 4.78
N SER A 32 -2.24 -2.65 5.16
CA SER A 32 -1.52 -3.53 4.23
C SER A 32 -2.49 -4.48 3.52
N TRP A 33 -3.32 -5.20 4.27
CA TRP A 33 -4.29 -6.13 3.70
C TRP A 33 -5.35 -5.44 2.84
N TYR A 34 -5.85 -4.28 3.27
CA TYR A 34 -6.89 -3.56 2.54
C TYR A 34 -6.43 -3.13 1.15
N LEU A 35 -5.20 -2.64 1.03
CA LEU A 35 -4.65 -2.12 -0.23
C LEU A 35 -3.99 -3.20 -1.09
N SER A 36 -3.40 -4.23 -0.50
CA SER A 36 -2.58 -5.21 -1.23
C SER A 36 -3.05 -6.66 -1.14
N GLY A 37 -3.97 -6.97 -0.22
CA GLY A 37 -4.35 -8.36 0.11
C GLY A 37 -3.31 -9.13 0.94
N PHE A 38 -2.12 -8.57 1.18
CA PHE A 38 -1.07 -9.22 1.97
C PHE A 38 -1.45 -9.28 3.45
N SER A 39 -1.40 -10.48 4.04
CA SER A 39 -1.90 -10.77 5.38
C SER A 39 -0.83 -10.97 6.45
N GLY A 40 0.45 -10.91 6.08
CA GLY A 40 1.60 -11.07 6.98
C GLY A 40 1.77 -9.92 7.99
N SER A 41 2.63 -10.15 8.98
CA SER A 41 2.91 -9.19 10.07
C SER A 41 3.94 -8.13 9.71
N PHE A 42 4.75 -8.34 8.67
CA PHE A 42 5.73 -7.39 8.18
C PHE A 42 5.52 -7.12 6.70
N SER A 43 5.39 -5.85 6.33
CA SER A 43 5.35 -5.41 4.94
C SER A 43 5.64 -3.91 4.80
N VAL A 44 6.27 -3.55 3.69
CA VAL A 44 6.37 -2.17 3.22
C VAL A 44 5.67 -2.11 1.86
N LEU A 45 4.50 -1.48 1.82
CA LEU A 45 3.76 -1.27 0.59
C LEU A 45 4.13 0.11 0.03
N ILE A 46 4.63 0.14 -1.19
CA ILE A 46 4.94 1.35 -1.94
C ILE A 46 3.92 1.47 -3.05
N VAL A 47 3.17 2.58 -3.08
CA VAL A 47 2.16 2.84 -4.10
C VAL A 47 2.53 4.11 -4.85
N THR A 48 2.57 4.05 -6.17
CA THR A 48 2.70 5.21 -7.06
C THR A 48 1.44 5.36 -7.92
N PRO A 49 1.27 6.49 -8.63
CA PRO A 49 0.18 6.65 -9.59
C PRO A 49 0.15 5.60 -10.71
N LYS A 50 1.25 4.85 -10.92
CA LYS A 50 1.38 3.81 -11.97
C LYS A 50 1.44 2.40 -11.41
N ASP A 51 2.25 2.18 -10.37
CA ASP A 51 2.67 0.85 -9.93
C ASP A 51 2.48 0.67 -8.42
N GLU A 52 2.53 -0.57 -7.96
CA GLU A 52 2.59 -0.94 -6.55
C GLU A 52 3.65 -2.01 -6.31
N TYR A 53 4.33 -1.93 -5.16
CA TYR A 53 5.36 -2.85 -4.75
C TYR A 53 5.14 -3.26 -3.29
N ILE A 54 5.38 -4.54 -2.98
CA ILE A 54 5.39 -5.04 -1.62
C ILE A 54 6.80 -5.54 -1.32
N VAL A 55 7.40 -5.01 -0.26
CA VAL A 55 8.62 -5.55 0.32
C VAL A 55 8.25 -6.26 1.61
N THR A 56 8.71 -7.49 1.78
CA THR A 56 8.51 -8.30 2.99
C THR A 56 9.79 -9.06 3.30
N ASP A 57 9.90 -9.54 4.53
CA ASP A 57 10.85 -10.58 4.88
C ASP A 57 10.38 -11.93 4.33
N SER A 58 11.32 -12.87 4.22
CA SER A 58 11.14 -14.23 3.74
C SER A 58 10.83 -15.21 4.86
#